data_AF-A0A3U9LDE5-F1
#
_entry.id   AF-A0A3U9LDE5-F1
#
_cell.length_a   1.000
_cell.length_b   1.000
_cell.length_c   1.000
_cell.angle_alpha   90.00
_cell.angle_beta   90.00
_cell.angle_gamma   90.00
#
_symmetry.space_group_name_H-M   'P 1'
#
loop_
_entity.id
_entity.type
_entity.pdbx_description
1 polymer ?
#
loop_
_entity_poly.entity_id
_entity_poly.type
_entity_poly.pdbx_seq_one_letter_code
_entity_poly.pdbx_strand_id
1 'polypeptide(L)'
;MGMQMKNFKKMMTLMALCLSVAITTSGYATTLPDIPEPLKNGTGAIDNNGVIYVGLGTAGTSWYKIDLKKQHKDWERIKSFPGGAREQSVSVFLNDELYVFGGVGKKNSESPLQVYSDVYKYSPVKNTWQKVDTISPVGLTGHTGVKLNETMVLITGGVNEHIFDKYFIDIAAAAEDESEKNKVIYNYFNKPAKDYFFNKIVFIYNAKENTWKNAGELPGAGTAGSSSVMENNFLMLINGELKPGLRTDVIYRAMWDNDKLTWLKNSQLPPSPGEQQQEGLAGAFSGYSHGVLLVGGGANFPGAKQNYTNGKFYSHEGINKKWRDEVYGLVNGHWQYMGKMKQPLGYGVSVSYGDEVFLIGGENAKGKPVSSVTSFTMRDGNLLIK
;
A
#
# COMPACT_ATOMS: atom_id res chain seq x y z
N MET A 1 -59.23 49.44 -64.55
CA MET A 1 -59.77 48.38 -65.43
C MET A 1 -58.56 47.60 -65.96
N GLY A 2 -58.41 46.31 -65.62
CA GLY A 2 -57.33 45.47 -66.16
C GLY A 2 -56.34 44.89 -65.14
N MET A 3 -56.67 43.69 -64.66
CA MET A 3 -55.87 42.62 -64.05
C MET A 3 -54.37 42.54 -64.46
N GLN A 4 -53.45 42.29 -63.52
CA GLN A 4 -52.77 40.98 -63.37
C GLN A 4 -51.73 40.91 -62.23
N MET A 5 -51.55 39.68 -61.74
CA MET A 5 -50.82 39.19 -60.57
C MET A 5 -49.28 39.24 -60.70
N LYS A 6 -48.58 39.30 -59.56
CA LYS A 6 -47.61 38.27 -59.09
C LYS A 6 -46.91 38.67 -57.77
N ASN A 7 -47.48 38.23 -56.64
CA ASN A 7 -46.87 37.39 -55.60
C ASN A 7 -45.34 37.40 -55.39
N PHE A 8 -44.82 37.83 -54.23
CA PHE A 8 -44.59 37.00 -53.02
C PHE A 8 -43.60 37.63 -51.99
N LYS A 9 -44.05 37.58 -50.72
CA LYS A 9 -43.32 37.43 -49.43
C LYS A 9 -42.19 38.40 -49.03
N LYS A 10 -42.56 39.27 -48.08
CA LYS A 10 -41.68 40.01 -47.15
C LYS A 10 -40.99 39.03 -46.18
N MET A 11 -39.66 39.10 -46.10
CA MET A 11 -38.85 38.44 -45.08
C MET A 11 -38.32 39.54 -44.14
N MET A 12 -38.77 39.52 -42.89
CA MET A 12 -38.38 40.46 -41.84
C MET A 12 -37.37 39.76 -40.94
N THR A 13 -36.16 40.31 -40.90
CA THR A 13 -34.98 39.78 -40.21
C THR A 13 -35.15 39.90 -38.69
N LEU A 14 -35.20 38.78 -37.98
CA LEU A 14 -35.11 38.74 -36.52
C LEU A 14 -33.68 38.35 -36.12
N MET A 15 -33.00 39.26 -35.45
CA MET A 15 -31.64 39.10 -34.92
C MET A 15 -31.72 38.26 -33.63
N ALA A 16 -31.30 37.00 -33.71
CA ALA A 16 -31.26 36.09 -32.56
C ALA A 16 -29.88 36.14 -31.89
N LEU A 17 -29.90 36.45 -30.59
CA LEU A 17 -28.77 36.53 -29.67
C LEU A 17 -28.23 35.10 -29.41
N CYS A 18 -27.04 34.78 -29.93
CA CYS A 18 -26.36 33.51 -29.62
C CYS A 18 -25.77 33.57 -28.20
N LEU A 19 -26.49 33.05 -27.20
CA LEU A 19 -25.88 32.59 -25.95
C LEU A 19 -25.23 31.23 -26.19
N SER A 20 -23.91 31.21 -26.31
CA SER A 20 -23.13 29.98 -26.22
C SER A 20 -23.14 29.47 -24.78
N VAL A 21 -24.02 28.51 -24.49
CA VAL A 21 -23.93 27.71 -23.26
C VAL A 21 -22.72 26.80 -23.41
N ALA A 22 -21.62 27.15 -22.73
CA ALA A 22 -20.53 26.21 -22.51
C ALA A 22 -21.05 25.09 -21.61
N ILE A 23 -21.42 23.96 -22.20
CA ILE A 23 -21.69 22.74 -21.44
C ILE A 23 -20.33 22.25 -20.95
N THR A 24 -19.93 22.67 -19.75
CA THR A 24 -18.87 21.97 -19.02
C THR A 24 -19.43 20.59 -18.70
N THR A 25 -19.04 19.58 -19.46
CA THR A 25 -19.21 18.20 -19.02
C THR A 25 -18.37 18.04 -17.77
N SER A 26 -18.99 18.16 -16.59
CA SER A 26 -18.46 17.58 -15.37
C SER A 26 -18.39 16.08 -15.64
N GLY A 27 -17.24 15.61 -16.13
CA GLY A 27 -16.97 14.19 -16.24
C GLY A 27 -17.17 13.62 -14.84
N TYR A 28 -18.26 12.89 -14.63
CA TYR A 28 -18.44 12.09 -13.44
C TYR A 28 -17.19 11.21 -13.36
N ALA A 29 -16.33 11.47 -12.37
CA ALA A 29 -15.24 10.58 -12.08
C ALA A 29 -15.88 9.25 -11.68
N THR A 30 -15.91 8.30 -12.61
CA THR A 30 -16.43 6.96 -12.37
C THR A 30 -15.50 6.29 -11.38
N THR A 31 -16.00 6.06 -10.16
CA THR A 31 -15.35 5.20 -9.18
C THR A 31 -15.08 3.85 -9.85
N LEU A 32 -13.87 3.30 -9.66
CA LEU A 32 -13.57 1.96 -10.16
C LEU A 32 -14.53 0.94 -9.52
N PRO A 33 -14.92 -0.12 -10.25
CA PRO A 33 -15.75 -1.16 -9.66
C PRO A 33 -15.00 -1.85 -8.52
N ASP A 34 -15.78 -2.41 -7.59
CA ASP A 34 -15.27 -3.29 -6.55
C ASP A 34 -14.45 -4.44 -7.15
N ILE A 35 -13.35 -4.80 -6.49
CA ILE A 35 -12.58 -5.99 -6.89
C ILE A 35 -13.43 -7.26 -6.72
N PRO A 36 -13.33 -8.25 -7.63
CA PRO A 36 -14.21 -9.42 -7.62
C PRO A 36 -14.21 -10.23 -6.32
N GLU A 37 -13.09 -10.26 -5.61
CA GLU A 37 -12.91 -10.94 -4.34
C GLU A 37 -12.37 -9.96 -3.29
N PRO A 38 -12.91 -9.93 -2.06
CA PRO A 38 -12.38 -9.07 -1.00
C PRO A 38 -10.89 -9.32 -0.75
N LEU A 39 -10.10 -8.24 -0.71
CA LEU A 39 -8.64 -8.31 -0.64
C LEU A 39 -8.14 -7.60 0.62
N LYS A 40 -7.47 -8.30 1.52
CA LYS A 40 -6.59 -7.70 2.55
C LYS A 40 -5.27 -8.44 2.60
N ASN A 41 -4.22 -7.77 3.07
CA ASN A 41 -2.83 -8.26 3.08
C ASN A 41 -2.36 -8.74 1.69
N GLY A 42 -3.01 -8.25 0.64
CA GLY A 42 -2.63 -8.52 -0.75
C GLY A 42 -1.50 -7.61 -1.18
N THR A 43 -1.21 -7.67 -2.47
CA THR A 43 -0.21 -6.81 -3.10
C THR A 43 -0.69 -6.36 -4.47
N GLY A 44 -0.07 -5.31 -5.00
CA GLY A 44 -0.38 -4.84 -6.33
C GLY A 44 0.56 -3.74 -6.79
N ALA A 45 0.54 -3.49 -8.09
CA ALA A 45 1.34 -2.48 -8.76
C ALA A 45 0.59 -1.98 -10.00
N ILE A 46 1.02 -0.84 -10.52
CA ILE A 46 0.55 -0.29 -11.79
C ILE A 46 1.69 -0.25 -12.79
N ASP A 47 1.41 -0.58 -14.04
CA ASP A 47 2.37 -0.45 -15.13
C ASP A 47 2.42 0.98 -15.69
N ASN A 48 3.39 1.25 -16.56
CA ASN A 48 3.55 2.57 -17.21
C ASN A 48 2.36 2.91 -18.15
N ASN A 49 1.54 1.92 -18.50
CA ASN A 49 0.38 2.09 -19.37
C ASN A 49 -0.91 2.41 -18.62
N GLY A 50 -0.89 2.44 -17.28
CA GLY A 50 -2.09 2.70 -16.48
C GLY A 50 -2.93 1.45 -16.25
N VAL A 51 -2.34 0.26 -16.27
CA VAL A 51 -3.01 -0.99 -15.91
C VAL A 51 -2.61 -1.36 -14.48
N ILE A 52 -3.60 -1.40 -13.59
CA ILE A 52 -3.41 -1.84 -12.20
C ILE A 52 -3.50 -3.36 -12.16
N TYR A 53 -2.62 -3.99 -11.40
CA TYR A 53 -2.61 -5.42 -11.09
C TYR A 53 -2.69 -5.62 -9.58
N VAL A 54 -3.60 -6.47 -9.11
CA VAL A 54 -3.75 -6.81 -7.68
C VAL A 54 -3.99 -8.30 -7.49
N GLY A 55 -3.52 -8.84 -6.38
CA GLY A 55 -3.75 -10.24 -6.03
C GLY A 55 -3.15 -10.63 -4.68
N LEU A 56 -3.13 -11.93 -4.44
CA LEU A 56 -2.66 -12.53 -3.18
C LEU A 56 -3.52 -12.08 -1.98
N GLY A 57 -2.99 -12.14 -0.76
CA GLY A 57 -3.75 -11.85 0.45
C GLY A 57 -4.92 -12.81 0.61
N THR A 58 -6.08 -12.27 0.96
CA THR A 58 -7.34 -13.05 1.03
C THR A 58 -7.87 -13.53 -0.31
N ALA A 59 -7.32 -13.07 -1.45
CA ALA A 59 -7.62 -13.63 -2.78
C ALA A 59 -6.82 -14.93 -3.06
N GLY A 60 -6.03 -15.42 -2.10
CA GLY A 60 -5.28 -16.66 -2.21
C GLY A 60 -4.21 -16.59 -3.30
N THR A 61 -4.40 -17.30 -4.40
CA THR A 61 -3.51 -17.26 -5.58
C THR A 61 -4.10 -16.48 -6.75
N SER A 62 -5.33 -15.94 -6.61
CA SER A 62 -5.98 -15.16 -7.65
C SER A 62 -5.29 -13.81 -7.86
N TRP A 63 -5.32 -13.36 -9.11
CA TRP A 63 -4.83 -12.06 -9.55
C TRP A 63 -5.79 -11.45 -10.56
N TYR A 64 -5.90 -10.13 -10.54
CA TYR A 64 -6.79 -9.33 -11.39
C TYR A 64 -6.04 -8.14 -11.94
N LYS A 65 -6.47 -7.65 -13.10
CA LYS A 65 -6.01 -6.39 -13.68
C LYS A 65 -7.17 -5.49 -14.10
N ILE A 66 -6.95 -4.18 -14.13
CA ILE A 66 -7.90 -3.21 -14.68
C ILE A 66 -7.14 -2.13 -15.44
N ASP A 67 -7.59 -1.83 -16.66
CA ASP A 67 -6.98 -0.82 -17.53
C ASP A 67 -7.71 0.52 -17.36
N LEU A 68 -7.02 1.51 -16.79
CA LEU A 68 -7.59 2.82 -16.49
C LEU A 68 -7.86 3.66 -17.74
N LYS A 69 -7.30 3.29 -18.91
CA LYS A 69 -7.52 3.99 -20.17
C LYS A 69 -8.74 3.49 -20.93
N LYS A 70 -9.32 2.34 -20.54
CA LYS A 70 -10.56 1.85 -21.16
C LYS A 70 -11.76 2.72 -20.81
N GLN A 71 -12.66 2.85 -21.78
CA GLN A 71 -13.96 3.52 -21.60
C GLN A 71 -14.81 2.79 -20.55
N HIS A 72 -14.90 1.47 -20.67
CA HIS A 72 -15.51 0.58 -19.68
C HIS A 72 -14.41 -0.11 -18.89
N LYS A 73 -14.33 0.19 -17.59
CA LYS A 73 -13.29 -0.28 -16.69
C LYS A 73 -13.84 -1.45 -15.89
N ASP A 74 -13.33 -2.64 -16.17
CA ASP A 74 -13.72 -3.88 -15.49
C ASP A 74 -12.48 -4.66 -15.07
N TRP A 75 -12.58 -5.36 -13.95
CA TRP A 75 -11.52 -6.24 -13.46
C TRP A 75 -11.47 -7.53 -14.29
N GLU A 76 -10.31 -7.81 -14.88
CA GLU A 76 -10.02 -9.01 -15.64
C GLU A 76 -9.18 -9.97 -14.80
N ARG A 77 -9.63 -11.22 -14.63
CA ARG A 77 -8.83 -12.26 -13.96
C ARG A 77 -7.65 -12.66 -14.84
N ILE A 78 -6.44 -12.69 -14.27
CA ILE A 78 -5.23 -13.16 -14.94
C ILE A 78 -4.75 -14.50 -14.36
N LYS A 79 -3.65 -15.04 -14.90
CA LYS A 79 -3.11 -16.32 -14.44
C LYS A 79 -2.84 -16.29 -12.92
N SER A 80 -3.29 -17.31 -12.21
CA SER A 80 -3.05 -17.47 -10.78
C SER A 80 -1.56 -17.61 -10.47
N PHE A 81 -1.17 -17.09 -9.32
CA PHE A 81 0.19 -17.14 -8.80
C PHE A 81 0.59 -18.59 -8.44
N PRO A 82 1.71 -19.10 -8.98
CA PRO A 82 2.10 -20.50 -8.78
C PRO A 82 2.84 -20.76 -7.46
N GLY A 83 3.24 -19.74 -6.71
CA GLY A 83 4.02 -19.86 -5.46
C GLY A 83 3.21 -20.17 -4.20
N GLY A 84 1.93 -20.52 -4.34
CA GLY A 84 0.98 -20.70 -3.23
C GLY A 84 0.40 -19.39 -2.71
N ALA A 85 -0.62 -19.47 -1.85
CA ALA A 85 -1.23 -18.27 -1.26
C ALA A 85 -0.23 -17.54 -0.36
N ARG A 86 -0.16 -16.21 -0.48
CA ARG A 86 0.74 -15.35 0.30
C ARG A 86 0.01 -14.14 0.84
N GLU A 87 0.41 -13.69 2.02
CA GLU A 87 0.04 -12.41 2.59
C GLU A 87 1.29 -11.50 2.70
N GLN A 88 1.10 -10.18 2.65
CA GLN A 88 2.15 -9.19 2.89
C GLN A 88 3.37 -9.31 1.93
N SER A 89 3.15 -9.82 0.72
CA SER A 89 4.12 -9.69 -0.38
C SER A 89 4.16 -8.24 -0.87
N VAL A 90 5.29 -7.85 -1.47
CA VAL A 90 5.40 -6.57 -2.19
C VAL A 90 5.51 -6.86 -3.67
N SER A 91 4.84 -6.08 -4.51
CA SER A 91 4.97 -6.16 -5.96
C SER A 91 5.31 -4.83 -6.61
N VAL A 92 6.13 -4.87 -7.65
CA VAL A 92 6.53 -3.71 -8.45
C VAL A 92 6.70 -4.12 -9.91
N PHE A 93 6.55 -3.17 -10.84
CA PHE A 93 6.92 -3.38 -12.24
C PHE A 93 8.41 -3.09 -12.46
N LEU A 94 9.13 -4.05 -13.04
CA LEU A 94 10.53 -3.94 -13.47
C LEU A 94 10.64 -4.57 -14.86
N ASN A 95 11.29 -3.90 -15.82
CA ASN A 95 11.41 -4.36 -17.21
C ASN A 95 10.06 -4.77 -17.84
N ASP A 96 9.00 -3.99 -17.60
CA ASP A 96 7.62 -4.26 -18.05
C ASP A 96 7.02 -5.60 -17.56
N GLU A 97 7.67 -6.26 -16.60
CA GLU A 97 7.17 -7.45 -15.92
C GLU A 97 6.79 -7.10 -14.48
N LEU A 98 5.76 -7.75 -13.96
CA LEU A 98 5.32 -7.59 -12.58
C LEU A 98 6.11 -8.55 -11.70
N TYR A 99 6.93 -8.03 -10.79
CA TYR A 99 7.67 -8.83 -9.82
C TYR A 99 6.90 -8.89 -8.50
N VAL A 100 6.92 -10.05 -7.85
CA VAL A 100 6.34 -10.32 -6.52
C VAL A 100 7.45 -10.84 -5.62
N PHE A 101 7.64 -10.20 -4.47
CA PHE A 101 8.69 -10.48 -3.51
C PHE A 101 8.09 -11.08 -2.24
N GLY A 102 8.49 -12.32 -1.93
CA GLY A 102 8.19 -13.06 -0.71
C GLY A 102 6.72 -13.09 -0.29
N GLY A 103 6.46 -12.57 0.90
CA GLY A 103 5.24 -12.71 1.66
C GLY A 103 5.33 -13.85 2.69
N VAL A 104 4.23 -14.09 3.37
CA VAL A 104 4.06 -15.14 4.36
C VAL A 104 2.93 -16.07 3.92
N GLY A 105 3.10 -17.38 4.12
CA GLY A 105 2.08 -18.36 3.74
C GLY A 105 2.36 -19.73 4.34
N LYS A 106 1.48 -20.68 4.08
CA LYS A 106 1.70 -22.08 4.46
C LYS A 106 2.14 -22.89 3.24
N LYS A 107 3.09 -23.81 3.44
CA LYS A 107 3.50 -24.76 2.40
C LYS A 107 2.37 -25.72 2.01
N ASN A 108 1.57 -26.15 2.98
CA ASN A 108 0.35 -26.94 2.83
C ASN A 108 -0.57 -26.68 4.04
N SER A 109 -1.78 -27.26 4.07
CA SER A 109 -2.76 -27.02 5.14
C SER A 109 -2.26 -27.34 6.55
N GLU A 110 -1.39 -28.34 6.66
CA GLU A 110 -0.84 -28.86 7.93
C GLU A 110 0.41 -28.11 8.40
N SER A 111 1.06 -27.35 7.51
CA SER A 111 2.28 -26.62 7.86
C SER A 111 1.96 -25.38 8.71
N PRO A 112 2.86 -25.01 9.64
CA PRO A 112 2.83 -23.69 10.26
C PRO A 112 3.01 -22.61 9.18
N LEU A 113 2.63 -21.39 9.55
CA LEU A 113 2.86 -20.22 8.73
C LEU A 113 4.36 -19.94 8.67
N GLN A 114 4.89 -19.64 7.47
CA GLN A 114 6.31 -19.36 7.26
C GLN A 114 6.54 -18.15 6.36
N VAL A 115 7.63 -17.44 6.61
CA VAL A 115 8.12 -16.38 5.73
C VAL A 115 8.72 -16.98 4.47
N TYR A 116 8.60 -16.25 3.36
CA TYR A 116 9.28 -16.60 2.12
C TYR A 116 10.23 -15.49 1.66
N SER A 117 11.28 -15.93 0.97
CA SER A 117 12.36 -15.12 0.41
C SER A 117 12.47 -15.28 -1.11
N ASP A 118 11.47 -15.91 -1.74
CA ASP A 118 11.42 -16.14 -3.18
C ASP A 118 10.90 -14.93 -3.96
N VAL A 119 11.25 -14.89 -5.25
CA VAL A 119 10.80 -13.87 -6.19
C VAL A 119 10.15 -14.55 -7.39
N TYR A 120 9.03 -14.01 -7.81
CA TYR A 120 8.33 -14.42 -9.03
C TYR A 120 8.14 -13.21 -9.93
N LYS A 121 8.11 -13.44 -11.23
CA LYS A 121 7.76 -12.43 -12.21
C LYS A 121 6.61 -12.90 -13.10
N TYR A 122 5.75 -11.97 -13.49
CA TYR A 122 4.64 -12.17 -14.40
C TYR A 122 4.83 -11.33 -15.64
N SER A 123 4.66 -11.97 -16.80
CA SER A 123 4.66 -11.29 -18.10
C SER A 123 3.21 -10.95 -18.50
N PRO A 124 2.83 -9.66 -18.56
CA PRO A 124 1.51 -9.25 -19.03
C PRO A 124 1.21 -9.68 -20.47
N VAL A 125 2.23 -9.68 -21.33
CA VAL A 125 2.12 -10.06 -22.75
C VAL A 125 1.81 -11.54 -22.90
N LYS A 126 2.49 -12.40 -22.13
CA LYS A 126 2.33 -13.87 -22.22
C LYS A 126 1.24 -14.42 -21.31
N ASN A 127 0.80 -13.64 -20.31
CA ASN A 127 -0.06 -14.08 -19.21
C ASN A 127 0.51 -15.31 -18.47
N THR A 128 1.81 -15.28 -18.17
CA THR A 128 2.53 -16.37 -17.52
C THR A 128 3.38 -15.88 -16.35
N TRP A 129 3.42 -16.69 -15.29
CA TRP A 129 4.34 -16.52 -14.17
C TRP A 129 5.60 -17.37 -14.34
N GLN A 130 6.72 -16.87 -13.82
CA GLN A 130 7.99 -17.57 -13.73
C GLN A 130 8.61 -17.32 -12.35
N LYS A 131 9.12 -18.36 -11.70
CA LYS A 131 9.98 -18.19 -10.51
C LYS A 131 11.33 -17.65 -10.96
N VAL A 132 11.78 -16.57 -10.31
CA VAL A 132 13.10 -16.00 -10.58
C VAL A 132 14.14 -16.80 -9.80
N ASP A 133 15.21 -17.21 -10.49
CA ASP A 133 16.32 -17.95 -9.88
C ASP A 133 17.22 -16.98 -9.11
N THR A 134 16.82 -16.63 -7.90
CA THR A 134 17.51 -15.67 -7.04
C THR A 134 17.36 -16.05 -5.57
N ILE A 135 18.25 -15.52 -4.73
CA ILE A 135 18.25 -15.75 -3.29
C ILE A 135 18.17 -14.38 -2.62
N SER A 136 17.01 -14.03 -2.06
CA SER A 136 16.89 -12.84 -1.21
C SER A 136 17.79 -13.01 0.02
N PRO A 137 18.55 -11.98 0.43
CA PRO A 137 19.41 -12.04 1.62
C PRO A 137 18.66 -12.25 2.94
N VAL A 138 17.35 -11.98 2.96
CA VAL A 138 16.48 -12.10 4.14
C VAL A 138 15.09 -12.61 3.75
N GLY A 139 14.36 -13.18 4.70
CA GLY A 139 12.91 -13.40 4.57
C GLY A 139 12.14 -12.09 4.40
N LEU A 140 11.09 -12.13 3.57
CA LEU A 140 10.40 -10.94 3.10
C LEU A 140 8.92 -10.97 3.49
N THR A 141 8.57 -10.61 4.73
CA THR A 141 7.18 -10.35 5.14
C THR A 141 7.07 -9.13 6.03
N GLY A 142 6.04 -8.32 5.81
CA GLY A 142 5.94 -6.97 6.38
C GLY A 142 7.00 -5.99 5.86
N HIS A 143 7.82 -6.42 4.90
CA HIS A 143 8.75 -5.56 4.19
C HIS A 143 7.99 -4.55 3.32
N THR A 144 8.69 -3.52 2.90
CA THR A 144 8.20 -2.61 1.87
C THR A 144 9.21 -2.53 0.74
N GLY A 145 8.75 -2.10 -0.42
CA GLY A 145 9.62 -1.92 -1.57
C GLY A 145 9.15 -0.79 -2.45
N VAL A 146 10.10 -0.09 -3.04
CA VAL A 146 9.83 1.06 -3.90
C VAL A 146 10.68 1.00 -5.16
N LYS A 147 10.04 1.20 -6.32
CA LYS A 147 10.70 1.23 -7.62
C LYS A 147 11.67 2.43 -7.65
N LEU A 148 12.95 2.16 -7.90
CA LEU A 148 13.98 3.19 -8.06
C LEU A 148 14.06 3.65 -9.52
N ASN A 149 13.97 2.71 -10.45
CA ASN A 149 13.91 2.93 -11.90
C ASN A 149 13.34 1.68 -12.59
N GLU A 150 13.42 1.60 -13.92
CA GLU A 150 12.88 0.48 -14.70
C GLU A 150 13.48 -0.90 -14.36
N THR A 151 14.69 -0.96 -13.80
CA THR A 151 15.38 -2.23 -13.51
C THR A 151 15.54 -2.49 -12.02
N MET A 152 15.42 -1.48 -11.16
CA MET A 152 15.78 -1.58 -9.75
C MET A 152 14.63 -1.28 -8.81
N VAL A 153 14.54 -2.09 -7.75
CA VAL A 153 13.66 -1.87 -6.60
C VAL A 153 14.50 -1.85 -5.32
N LEU A 154 14.22 -0.89 -4.44
CA LEU A 154 14.74 -0.85 -3.09
C LEU A 154 13.79 -1.62 -2.17
N ILE A 155 14.31 -2.52 -1.35
CA ILE A 155 13.56 -3.33 -0.38
C ILE A 155 14.18 -3.16 1.01
N THR A 156 13.34 -2.91 2.01
CA THR A 156 13.77 -2.82 3.41
C THR A 156 12.60 -3.13 4.35
N GLY A 157 12.88 -3.20 5.65
CA GLY A 157 11.88 -3.61 6.63
C GLY A 157 11.57 -5.09 6.56
N GLY A 158 10.54 -5.45 7.32
CA GLY A 158 10.08 -6.82 7.49
C GLY A 158 10.56 -7.46 8.79
N VAL A 159 9.87 -8.53 9.17
CA VAL A 159 10.18 -9.29 10.38
C VAL A 159 11.47 -10.08 10.22
N ASN A 160 12.05 -10.52 11.33
CA ASN A 160 13.08 -11.55 11.29
C ASN A 160 12.44 -12.93 11.04
N GLU A 161 12.80 -13.57 9.94
CA GLU A 161 12.29 -14.89 9.51
C GLU A 161 12.36 -15.95 10.62
N HIS A 162 13.51 -16.08 11.29
CA HIS A 162 13.71 -17.15 12.26
C HIS A 162 12.82 -16.95 13.51
N ILE A 163 12.73 -15.71 14.00
CA ILE A 163 11.88 -15.37 15.15
C ILE A 163 10.40 -15.54 14.80
N PHE A 164 10.00 -15.12 13.60
CA PHE A 164 8.62 -15.21 13.13
C PHE A 164 8.20 -16.67 12.92
N ASP A 165 8.98 -17.46 12.19
CA ASP A 165 8.65 -18.86 11.89
C ASP A 165 8.66 -19.70 13.16
N LYS A 166 9.64 -19.49 14.05
CA LYS A 166 9.70 -20.19 15.34
C LYS A 166 8.45 -19.95 16.18
N TYR A 167 7.90 -18.73 16.17
CA TYR A 167 6.65 -18.44 16.88
C TYR A 167 5.49 -19.29 16.36
N PHE A 168 5.31 -19.39 15.04
CA PHE A 168 4.22 -20.20 14.48
C PHE A 168 4.44 -21.69 14.65
N ILE A 169 5.69 -22.16 14.63
CA ILE A 169 6.03 -23.54 14.98
C ILE A 169 5.65 -23.84 16.44
N ASP A 170 6.01 -22.96 17.38
CA ASP A 170 5.75 -23.17 18.81
C ASP A 170 4.25 -23.08 19.15
N ILE A 171 3.52 -22.17 18.50
CA ILE A 171 2.07 -22.08 18.66
C ILE A 171 1.37 -23.31 18.10
N ALA A 172 1.86 -23.88 16.99
CA ALA A 172 1.32 -25.11 16.43
C ALA A 172 1.62 -26.32 17.35
N ALA A 173 2.83 -26.39 17.91
CA ALA A 173 3.22 -27.45 18.83
C ALA A 173 2.43 -27.40 20.16
N ALA A 174 2.04 -26.20 20.61
CA ALA A 174 1.24 -25.99 21.82
C ALA A 174 -0.28 -25.94 21.56
N ALA A 175 -0.77 -26.37 20.39
CA ALA A 175 -2.16 -26.15 19.99
C ALA A 175 -3.20 -26.80 20.93
N GLU A 176 -2.85 -27.92 21.56
CA GLU A 176 -3.73 -28.69 22.45
C GLU A 176 -3.57 -28.32 23.94
N ASP A 177 -2.58 -27.50 24.30
CA ASP A 177 -2.32 -27.06 25.67
C ASP A 177 -2.41 -25.53 25.78
N GLU A 178 -3.50 -25.04 26.36
CA GLU A 178 -3.77 -23.61 26.52
C GLU A 178 -2.73 -22.91 27.40
N SER A 179 -2.18 -23.60 28.42
CA SER A 179 -1.17 -23.04 29.32
C SER A 179 0.14 -22.83 28.58
N GLU A 180 0.61 -23.84 27.84
CA GLU A 180 1.82 -23.74 27.02
C GLU A 180 1.66 -22.70 25.91
N LYS A 181 0.50 -22.67 25.24
CA LYS A 181 0.18 -21.67 24.23
C LYS A 181 0.28 -20.24 24.79
N ASN A 182 -0.28 -20.01 25.98
CA ASN A 182 -0.20 -18.70 26.65
C ASN A 182 1.23 -18.33 27.03
N LYS A 183 2.06 -19.29 27.46
CA LYS A 183 3.49 -19.05 27.70
C LYS A 183 4.22 -18.66 26.41
N VAL A 184 3.98 -19.35 25.30
CA VAL A 184 4.56 -19.01 23.99
C VAL A 184 4.17 -17.60 23.57
N ILE A 185 2.88 -17.25 23.67
CA ILE A 185 2.36 -15.90 23.38
C ILE A 185 3.05 -14.85 24.24
N TYR A 186 3.05 -15.03 25.56
CA TYR A 186 3.64 -14.05 26.48
C TYR A 186 5.14 -13.88 26.23
N ASN A 187 5.89 -14.97 26.10
CA ASN A 187 7.33 -14.93 25.85
C ASN A 187 7.66 -14.29 24.50
N TYR A 188 6.81 -14.47 23.48
CA TYR A 188 6.98 -13.83 22.19
C TYR A 188 6.76 -12.32 22.27
N PHE A 189 5.68 -11.85 22.92
CA PHE A 189 5.33 -10.42 22.94
C PHE A 189 6.06 -9.60 24.00
N ASN A 190 6.52 -10.22 25.09
CA ASN A 190 7.18 -9.56 26.21
C ASN A 190 8.69 -9.42 26.00
N LYS A 191 9.09 -8.77 24.89
CA LYS A 191 10.48 -8.46 24.57
C LYS A 191 10.63 -6.99 24.14
N PRO A 192 11.77 -6.33 24.43
CA PRO A 192 12.02 -5.01 23.87
C PRO A 192 12.12 -5.09 22.33
N ALA A 193 11.82 -3.97 21.65
CA ALA A 193 11.70 -3.95 20.19
C ALA A 193 12.97 -4.39 19.45
N LYS A 194 14.14 -4.04 19.98
CA LYS A 194 15.45 -4.42 19.40
C LYS A 194 15.65 -5.94 19.31
N ASP A 195 14.98 -6.73 20.16
CA ASP A 195 15.15 -8.19 20.23
C ASP A 195 14.34 -8.94 19.15
N TYR A 196 13.51 -8.24 18.37
CA TYR A 196 12.81 -8.83 17.22
C TYR A 196 13.61 -8.76 15.92
N PHE A 197 14.70 -7.99 15.90
CA PHE A 197 15.58 -7.84 14.75
C PHE A 197 14.83 -7.56 13.43
N PHE A 198 13.80 -6.71 13.49
CA PHE A 198 13.13 -6.23 12.28
C PHE A 198 14.18 -5.62 11.35
N ASN A 199 14.13 -5.99 10.08
CA ASN A 199 15.22 -5.73 9.16
C ASN A 199 15.39 -4.22 8.93
N LYS A 200 16.57 -3.71 9.25
CA LYS A 200 16.97 -2.32 8.98
C LYS A 200 17.90 -2.20 7.77
N ILE A 201 18.33 -3.30 7.18
CA ILE A 201 19.20 -3.28 6.01
C ILE A 201 18.37 -2.87 4.81
N VAL A 202 18.95 -2.00 3.98
CA VAL A 202 18.39 -1.61 2.70
C VAL A 202 19.04 -2.45 1.62
N PHE A 203 18.23 -3.21 0.90
CA PHE A 203 18.65 -3.97 -0.25
C PHE A 203 18.16 -3.31 -1.54
N ILE A 204 18.95 -3.45 -2.60
CA ILE A 204 18.52 -3.14 -3.96
C ILE A 204 18.54 -4.44 -4.75
N TYR A 205 17.41 -4.77 -5.35
CA TYR A 205 17.33 -5.84 -6.34
C TYR A 205 17.36 -5.23 -7.74
N ASN A 206 18.29 -5.72 -8.58
CA ASN A 206 18.41 -5.35 -9.98
C ASN A 206 17.87 -6.49 -10.85
N ALA A 207 16.72 -6.28 -11.49
CA ALA A 207 16.04 -7.25 -12.34
C ALA A 207 16.78 -7.54 -13.66
N LYS A 208 17.62 -6.62 -14.13
CA LYS A 208 18.42 -6.82 -15.37
C LYS A 208 19.56 -7.80 -15.14
N GLU A 209 20.25 -7.65 -14.01
CA GLU A 209 21.41 -8.48 -13.64
C GLU A 209 21.01 -9.68 -12.76
N ASN A 210 19.78 -9.68 -12.24
CA ASN A 210 19.29 -10.63 -11.25
C ASN A 210 20.16 -10.69 -9.99
N THR A 211 20.56 -9.53 -9.48
CA THR A 211 21.49 -9.38 -8.34
C THR A 211 20.86 -8.60 -7.20
N TRP A 212 21.33 -8.90 -5.99
CA TRP A 212 21.03 -8.15 -4.77
C TRP A 212 22.26 -7.38 -4.30
N LYS A 213 22.08 -6.12 -3.90
CA LYS A 213 23.12 -5.26 -3.34
C LYS A 213 22.68 -4.74 -1.98
N ASN A 214 23.59 -4.73 -1.01
CA ASN A 214 23.42 -3.97 0.24
C ASN A 214 23.68 -2.47 -0.03
N ALA A 215 22.68 -1.63 0.23
CA ALA A 215 22.71 -0.19 0.01
C ALA A 215 22.82 0.62 1.32
N GLY A 216 23.16 -0.04 2.42
CA GLY A 216 23.28 0.54 3.75
C GLY A 216 22.15 0.12 4.68
N GLU A 217 21.90 0.93 5.69
CA GLU A 217 20.89 0.68 6.71
C GLU A 217 19.99 1.90 6.89
N LEU A 218 18.77 1.69 7.39
CA LEU A 218 17.92 2.76 7.91
C LEU A 218 18.66 3.53 9.02
N PRO A 219 18.43 4.85 9.17
CA PRO A 219 19.06 5.66 10.22
C PRO A 219 18.49 5.35 11.62
N GLY A 220 17.54 4.42 11.72
CA GLY A 220 16.89 4.00 12.95
C GLY A 220 16.51 2.52 12.91
N ALA A 221 15.44 2.17 13.63
CA ALA A 221 14.95 0.80 13.70
C ALA A 221 14.31 0.35 12.37
N GLY A 222 14.49 -0.94 12.06
CA GLY A 222 13.70 -1.66 11.07
C GLY A 222 12.23 -1.65 11.44
N THR A 223 11.37 -1.74 10.44
CA THR A 223 9.91 -1.68 10.61
C THR A 223 9.21 -2.76 9.81
N ALA A 224 8.04 -3.22 10.28
CA ALA A 224 7.17 -4.11 9.52
C ALA A 224 5.81 -3.43 9.23
N GLY A 225 5.30 -3.58 8.01
CA GLY A 225 4.02 -3.00 7.59
C GLY A 225 4.07 -1.49 7.32
N SER A 226 5.25 -0.97 6.98
CA SER A 226 5.45 0.43 6.60
C SER A 226 4.92 0.69 5.19
N SER A 227 4.29 1.84 5.00
CA SER A 227 3.98 2.32 3.65
C SER A 227 5.23 2.94 3.04
N SER A 228 5.39 2.87 1.72
CA SER A 228 6.50 3.55 1.05
C SER A 228 6.10 4.16 -0.28
N VAL A 229 6.75 5.28 -0.61
CA VAL A 229 6.54 6.02 -1.86
C VAL A 229 7.87 6.58 -2.37
N MET A 230 7.95 6.79 -3.68
CA MET A 230 9.02 7.51 -4.37
C MET A 230 8.39 8.54 -5.28
N GLU A 231 8.88 9.78 -5.22
CA GLU A 231 8.58 10.83 -6.20
C GLU A 231 9.82 11.71 -6.36
N ASN A 232 10.20 12.04 -7.59
CA ASN A 232 11.33 12.93 -7.89
C ASN A 232 12.62 12.56 -7.11
N ASN A 233 12.96 11.27 -7.06
CA ASN A 233 14.10 10.72 -6.31
C ASN A 233 14.01 10.80 -4.77
N PHE A 234 12.91 11.30 -4.21
CA PHE A 234 12.66 11.31 -2.77
C PHE A 234 11.86 10.09 -2.34
N LEU A 235 12.51 9.25 -1.55
CA LEU A 235 11.92 8.09 -0.89
C LEU A 235 11.38 8.48 0.48
N MET A 236 10.16 8.03 0.75
CA MET A 236 9.56 8.12 2.09
C MET A 236 9.20 6.72 2.56
N LEU A 237 9.64 6.37 3.77
CA LEU A 237 9.25 5.16 4.49
C LEU A 237 8.42 5.58 5.70
N ILE A 238 7.13 5.28 5.65
CA ILE A 238 6.12 5.86 6.54
C ILE A 238 5.72 4.85 7.61
N ASN A 239 6.04 5.19 8.85
CA ASN A 239 5.62 4.48 10.06
C ASN A 239 6.04 2.99 10.06
N GLY A 240 5.13 2.09 10.44
CA GLY A 240 5.34 0.67 10.61
C GLY A 240 5.43 0.22 12.07
N GLU A 241 5.40 -1.10 12.27
CA GLU A 241 5.64 -1.74 13.55
C GLU A 241 7.14 -1.75 13.88
N LEU A 242 7.51 -1.33 15.10
CA LEU A 242 8.86 -1.50 15.67
C LEU A 242 9.04 -2.90 16.27
N LYS A 243 7.93 -3.49 16.69
CA LYS A 243 7.77 -4.86 17.15
C LYS A 243 6.30 -5.24 17.04
N PRO A 244 5.93 -6.53 17.17
CA PRO A 244 4.53 -6.94 17.18
C PRO A 244 3.71 -6.12 18.20
N GLY A 245 2.75 -5.34 17.67
CA GLY A 245 1.83 -4.50 18.42
C GLY A 245 2.38 -3.19 18.98
N LEU A 246 3.55 -2.72 18.54
CA LEU A 246 4.06 -1.37 18.81
C LEU A 246 4.45 -0.70 17.51
N ARG A 247 3.90 0.49 17.23
CA ARG A 247 4.17 1.24 15.99
C ARG A 247 5.02 2.47 16.24
N THR A 248 5.58 3.01 15.17
CA THR A 248 6.31 4.27 15.14
C THR A 248 5.54 5.33 14.36
N ASP A 249 5.63 6.57 14.82
CA ASP A 249 5.17 7.78 14.11
C ASP A 249 6.25 8.38 13.21
N VAL A 250 7.45 7.81 13.23
CA VAL A 250 8.61 8.24 12.43
C VAL A 250 8.40 7.91 10.96
N ILE A 251 8.79 8.87 10.12
CA ILE A 251 8.91 8.73 8.68
C ILE A 251 10.38 8.93 8.33
N TYR A 252 11.01 7.89 7.77
CA TYR A 252 12.35 8.00 7.23
C TYR A 252 12.31 8.59 5.83
N ARG A 253 13.28 9.45 5.54
CA ARG A 253 13.35 10.22 4.29
C ARG A 253 14.72 10.00 3.66
N ALA A 254 14.75 9.69 2.38
CA ALA A 254 16.01 9.56 1.66
C ALA A 254 15.92 10.17 0.26
N MET A 255 17.07 10.53 -0.28
CA MET A 255 17.23 10.86 -1.69
C MET A 255 18.01 9.73 -2.36
N TRP A 256 17.51 9.26 -3.49
CA TRP A 256 18.19 8.31 -4.37
C TRP A 256 18.76 9.05 -5.57
N ASP A 257 20.07 9.24 -5.61
CA ASP A 257 20.75 9.94 -6.70
C ASP A 257 22.09 9.29 -7.01
N ASN A 258 22.46 9.21 -8.29
CA ASN A 258 23.72 8.61 -8.76
C ASN A 258 24.05 7.26 -8.09
N ASP A 259 23.06 6.35 -8.07
CA ASP A 259 23.14 5.03 -7.44
C ASP A 259 23.51 5.02 -5.94
N LYS A 260 23.22 6.12 -5.25
CA LYS A 260 23.51 6.32 -3.83
C LYS A 260 22.26 6.76 -3.07
N LEU A 261 22.04 6.10 -1.93
CA LEU A 261 21.02 6.49 -0.96
C LEU A 261 21.61 7.47 0.05
N THR A 262 20.97 8.63 0.21
CA THR A 262 21.34 9.63 1.22
C THR A 262 20.16 9.89 2.14
N TRP A 263 20.31 9.52 3.42
CA TRP A 263 19.30 9.77 4.44
C TRP A 263 19.20 11.25 4.78
N LEU A 264 17.97 11.75 4.84
CA LEU A 264 17.63 13.10 5.23
C LEU A 264 17.09 13.08 6.67
N LYS A 265 16.91 14.27 7.24
CA LYS A 265 16.24 14.41 8.54
C LYS A 265 14.84 13.79 8.48
N ASN A 266 14.57 12.89 9.42
CA ASN A 266 13.27 12.24 9.59
C ASN A 266 12.17 13.28 9.88
N SER A 267 10.94 12.92 9.53
CA SER A 267 9.74 13.63 9.97
C SER A 267 8.85 12.70 10.80
N GLN A 268 7.76 13.21 11.34
CA GLN A 268 6.77 12.42 12.06
C GLN A 268 5.36 12.79 11.61
N LEU A 269 4.45 11.83 11.59
CA LEU A 269 3.02 12.14 11.44
C LEU A 269 2.52 12.84 12.70
N PRO A 270 1.71 13.91 12.57
CA PRO A 270 1.12 14.58 13.71
C PRO A 270 0.10 13.64 14.39
N PRO A 271 -0.23 13.86 15.68
CA PRO A 271 -1.36 13.21 16.31
C PRO A 271 -2.64 13.45 15.53
N SER A 272 -3.57 12.51 15.63
CA SER A 272 -4.90 12.70 15.07
C SER A 272 -5.67 13.78 15.83
N PRO A 273 -6.65 14.45 15.20
CA PRO A 273 -7.46 15.44 15.90
C PRO A 273 -8.05 14.89 17.21
N GLY A 274 -7.76 15.56 18.33
CA GLY A 274 -8.20 15.16 19.67
C GLY A 274 -7.30 14.14 20.39
N GLU A 275 -6.28 13.58 19.74
CA GLU A 275 -5.28 12.72 20.37
C GLU A 275 -4.04 13.54 20.75
N GLN A 276 -3.44 13.25 21.91
CA GLN A 276 -2.25 13.95 22.40
C GLN A 276 -0.94 13.42 21.79
N GLN A 277 -0.96 12.18 21.31
CA GLN A 277 0.21 11.50 20.74
C GLN A 277 -0.17 10.73 19.49
N GLN A 278 0.78 10.62 18.56
CA GLN A 278 0.67 9.70 17.43
C GLN A 278 1.24 8.34 17.85
N GLU A 279 0.38 7.32 17.85
CA GLU A 279 0.76 5.93 18.12
C GLU A 279 1.59 5.32 16.98
N GLY A 280 1.59 5.98 15.83
CA GLY A 280 2.09 5.41 14.60
C GLY A 280 1.02 4.61 13.88
N LEU A 281 1.36 4.08 12.71
CA LEU A 281 0.46 3.35 11.83
C LEU A 281 1.20 2.12 11.29
N ALA A 282 0.48 1.05 11.00
CA ALA A 282 0.95 -0.02 10.13
C ALA A 282 -0.15 -0.35 9.12
N GLY A 283 0.25 -0.73 7.91
CA GLY A 283 -0.68 -1.01 6.81
C GLY A 283 -1.43 0.23 6.33
N ALA A 284 -0.81 1.41 6.39
CA ALA A 284 -1.40 2.63 5.84
C ALA A 284 -1.26 2.67 4.31
N PHE A 285 -2.21 3.34 3.66
CA PHE A 285 -2.14 3.68 2.25
C PHE A 285 -1.32 4.94 2.07
N SER A 286 -0.54 5.03 0.99
CA SER A 286 0.13 6.28 0.64
C SER A 286 0.32 6.45 -0.87
N GLY A 287 0.48 7.69 -1.30
CA GLY A 287 0.69 8.05 -2.70
C GLY A 287 0.75 9.57 -2.89
N TYR A 288 1.14 10.01 -4.07
CA TYR A 288 1.22 11.42 -4.42
C TYR A 288 0.03 11.85 -5.27
N SER A 289 -0.47 13.06 -5.03
CA SER A 289 -1.47 13.73 -5.85
C SER A 289 -1.15 15.22 -5.91
N HIS A 290 -0.92 15.76 -7.11
CA HIS A 290 -0.51 17.15 -7.35
C HIS A 290 0.67 17.59 -6.47
N GLY A 291 1.69 16.73 -6.35
CA GLY A 291 2.90 16.98 -5.54
C GLY A 291 2.69 16.92 -4.02
N VAL A 292 1.50 16.55 -3.54
CA VAL A 292 1.22 16.33 -2.12
C VAL A 292 1.29 14.83 -1.83
N LEU A 293 2.18 14.44 -0.92
CA LEU A 293 2.15 13.08 -0.36
C LEU A 293 0.96 12.95 0.58
N LEU A 294 0.08 12.00 0.27
CA LEU A 294 -1.07 11.63 1.10
C LEU A 294 -0.80 10.32 1.83
N VAL A 295 -1.18 10.25 3.10
CA VAL A 295 -1.13 9.04 3.93
C VAL A 295 -2.49 8.86 4.58
N GLY A 296 -3.16 7.74 4.30
CA GLY A 296 -4.50 7.47 4.79
C GLY A 296 -4.61 6.12 5.49
N GLY A 297 -5.39 6.08 6.57
CA GLY A 297 -5.78 4.84 7.22
C GLY A 297 -4.65 4.11 7.95
N GLY A 298 -4.63 2.78 7.83
CA GLY A 298 -3.79 1.91 8.64
C GLY A 298 -4.43 1.56 9.98
N ALA A 299 -3.69 0.89 10.85
CA ALA A 299 -4.17 0.52 12.18
C ALA A 299 -3.11 0.72 13.26
N ASN A 300 -3.56 0.91 14.51
CA ASN A 300 -2.71 1.03 15.69
C ASN A 300 -3.37 0.52 16.98
N PHE A 301 -2.67 0.69 18.10
CA PHE A 301 -3.10 0.28 19.44
C PHE A 301 -2.95 1.47 20.40
N PRO A 302 -3.97 2.33 20.55
CA PRO A 302 -3.93 3.49 21.44
C PRO A 302 -3.54 3.12 22.88
N GLY A 303 -2.44 3.69 23.37
CA GLY A 303 -1.82 3.40 24.68
C GLY A 303 -0.61 2.47 24.61
N ALA A 304 -0.35 1.79 23.49
CA ALA A 304 0.77 0.86 23.38
C ALA A 304 2.13 1.57 23.49
N LYS A 305 2.28 2.77 22.90
CA LYS A 305 3.52 3.56 23.03
C LYS A 305 3.80 3.95 24.48
N GLN A 306 2.76 4.33 25.23
CA GLN A 306 2.88 4.67 26.66
C GLN A 306 3.24 3.43 27.49
N ASN A 307 2.56 2.31 27.28
CA ASN A 307 2.86 1.05 27.96
C ASN A 307 4.31 0.62 27.75
N TYR A 308 4.80 0.69 26.51
CA TYR A 308 6.19 0.34 26.20
C TYR A 308 7.18 1.27 26.90
N THR A 309 6.92 2.58 26.90
CA THR A 309 7.74 3.59 27.60
C THR A 309 7.77 3.33 29.11
N ASN A 310 6.68 2.83 29.69
CA ASN A 310 6.57 2.44 31.09
C ASN A 310 7.20 1.07 31.40
N GLY A 311 7.86 0.42 30.44
CA GLY A 311 8.52 -0.88 30.63
C GLY A 311 7.64 -2.11 30.39
N LYS A 312 6.36 -1.95 30.00
CA LYS A 312 5.49 -3.07 29.62
C LYS A 312 5.74 -3.45 28.16
N PHE A 313 6.63 -4.44 27.93
CA PHE A 313 7.02 -4.85 26.58
C PHE A 313 5.91 -5.57 25.80
N TYR A 314 5.04 -6.33 26.45
CA TYR A 314 3.77 -6.73 25.85
C TYR A 314 2.80 -5.53 25.82
N SER A 315 3.16 -4.54 25.02
CA SER A 315 2.68 -3.16 25.08
C SER A 315 1.21 -3.00 24.70
N HIS A 316 0.66 -3.90 23.89
CA HIS A 316 -0.72 -3.88 23.41
C HIS A 316 -1.61 -4.94 24.09
N GLU A 317 -1.11 -5.60 25.14
CA GLU A 317 -1.92 -6.56 25.91
C GLU A 317 -3.14 -5.85 26.52
N GLY A 318 -4.34 -6.39 26.21
CA GLY A 318 -5.62 -5.81 26.64
C GLY A 318 -6.07 -4.59 25.83
N ILE A 319 -5.32 -4.18 24.80
CA ILE A 319 -5.66 -3.05 23.94
C ILE A 319 -6.26 -3.56 22.63
N ASN A 320 -7.46 -3.09 22.30
CA ASN A 320 -8.07 -3.38 21.02
C ASN A 320 -7.36 -2.63 19.88
N LYS A 321 -7.15 -3.32 18.76
CA LYS A 321 -6.68 -2.71 17.52
C LYS A 321 -7.71 -1.66 17.07
N LYS A 322 -7.23 -0.47 16.72
CA LYS A 322 -8.01 0.62 16.12
C LYS A 322 -7.56 0.80 14.67
N TRP A 323 -8.47 0.54 13.72
CA TRP A 323 -8.28 0.96 12.34
C TRP A 323 -8.56 2.45 12.24
N ARG A 324 -7.79 3.13 11.41
CA ARG A 324 -7.78 4.59 11.24
C ARG A 324 -8.49 4.97 9.97
N ASP A 325 -9.14 6.12 9.98
CA ASP A 325 -9.77 6.73 8.81
C ASP A 325 -9.14 8.08 8.45
N GLU A 326 -8.24 8.60 9.27
CA GLU A 326 -7.60 9.89 9.05
C GLU A 326 -6.70 9.87 7.81
N VAL A 327 -6.68 11.00 7.11
CA VAL A 327 -5.79 11.28 5.98
C VAL A 327 -4.92 12.48 6.32
N TYR A 328 -3.61 12.31 6.12
CA TYR A 328 -2.60 13.34 6.31
C TYR A 328 -1.98 13.71 4.97
N GLY A 329 -1.56 14.96 4.83
CA GLY A 329 -0.88 15.48 3.66
C GLY A 329 0.44 16.14 4.05
N LEU A 330 1.49 15.90 3.28
CA LEU A 330 2.74 16.66 3.37
C LEU A 330 2.65 17.85 2.40
N VAL A 331 2.29 19.02 2.93
CA VAL A 331 2.12 20.24 2.12
C VAL A 331 3.21 21.23 2.49
N ASN A 332 3.98 21.68 1.49
CA ASN A 332 5.10 22.60 1.68
C ASN A 332 6.08 22.14 2.79
N GLY A 333 6.36 20.83 2.85
CA GLY A 333 7.26 20.24 3.85
C GLY A 333 6.66 20.05 5.25
N HIS A 334 5.38 20.36 5.46
CA HIS A 334 4.71 20.23 6.75
C HIS A 334 3.56 19.22 6.68
N TRP A 335 3.53 18.30 7.65
CA TRP A 335 2.43 17.35 7.77
C TRP A 335 1.21 18.02 8.40
N GLN A 336 0.06 17.81 7.79
CA GLN A 336 -1.22 18.32 8.28
C GLN A 336 -2.34 17.30 8.09
N TYR A 337 -3.36 17.39 8.93
CA TYR A 337 -4.60 16.64 8.77
C TYR A 337 -5.40 17.19 7.59
N MET A 338 -5.81 16.32 6.67
CA MET A 338 -6.50 16.68 5.42
C MET A 338 -7.97 16.27 5.42
N GLY A 339 -8.37 15.35 6.29
CA GLY A 339 -9.74 14.82 6.34
C GLY A 339 -9.78 13.38 6.79
N LYS A 340 -10.92 12.72 6.55
CA LYS A 340 -11.12 11.30 6.88
C LYS A 340 -11.81 10.53 5.76
N MET A 341 -11.46 9.27 5.62
CA MET A 341 -12.15 8.29 4.78
C MET A 341 -13.58 8.03 5.30
N LYS A 342 -14.45 7.50 4.43
CA LYS A 342 -15.82 7.10 4.79
C LYS A 342 -15.85 6.00 5.86
N GLN A 343 -14.83 5.14 5.87
CA GLN A 343 -14.68 4.06 6.84
C GLN A 343 -13.20 3.86 7.19
N PRO A 344 -12.88 3.44 8.43
CA PRO A 344 -11.53 3.06 8.79
C PRO A 344 -11.06 1.84 8.02
N LEU A 345 -9.82 1.89 7.52
CA LEU A 345 -9.29 0.90 6.58
C LEU A 345 -7.76 0.84 6.66
N GLY A 346 -7.19 -0.36 6.52
CA GLY A 346 -5.75 -0.55 6.38
C GLY A 346 -5.42 -1.86 5.66
N TYR A 347 -4.14 -2.16 5.45
CA TYR A 347 -3.69 -3.44 4.89
C TYR A 347 -4.28 -3.77 3.50
N GLY A 348 -4.54 -2.76 2.68
CA GLY A 348 -4.90 -2.91 1.28
C GLY A 348 -3.73 -2.57 0.35
N VAL A 349 -4.04 -2.34 -0.92
CA VAL A 349 -3.06 -1.93 -1.94
C VAL A 349 -3.20 -0.43 -2.20
N SER A 350 -2.09 0.29 -2.28
CA SER A 350 -2.04 1.68 -2.77
C SER A 350 -1.23 1.78 -4.06
N VAL A 351 -1.81 2.37 -5.11
CA VAL A 351 -1.11 2.69 -6.37
C VAL A 351 -1.44 4.11 -6.79
N SER A 352 -0.47 4.85 -7.32
CA SER A 352 -0.67 6.20 -7.84
C SER A 352 -0.63 6.19 -9.38
N TYR A 353 -1.55 6.89 -10.04
CA TYR A 353 -1.54 7.09 -11.49
C TYR A 353 -2.05 8.47 -11.86
N GLY A 354 -1.23 9.24 -12.58
CA GLY A 354 -1.45 10.68 -12.70
C GLY A 354 -1.50 11.31 -11.32
N ASP A 355 -2.53 12.10 -11.06
CA ASP A 355 -2.76 12.74 -9.75
C ASP A 355 -3.77 12.01 -8.87
N GLU A 356 -4.01 10.72 -9.10
CA GLU A 356 -4.95 9.92 -8.33
C GLU A 356 -4.26 8.78 -7.59
N VAL A 357 -4.52 8.66 -6.29
CA VAL A 357 -4.04 7.55 -5.45
C VAL A 357 -5.19 6.59 -5.24
N PHE A 358 -5.10 5.38 -5.77
CA PHE A 358 -6.10 4.33 -5.62
C PHE A 358 -5.81 3.49 -4.38
N LEU A 359 -6.83 3.29 -3.55
CA LEU A 359 -6.84 2.43 -2.39
C LEU A 359 -7.75 1.24 -2.71
N ILE A 360 -7.16 0.05 -2.82
CA ILE A 360 -7.85 -1.14 -3.33
C ILE A 360 -7.92 -2.18 -2.22
N GLY A 361 -9.16 -2.55 -1.86
CA GLY A 361 -9.44 -3.47 -0.77
C GLY A 361 -8.99 -2.93 0.58
N GLY A 362 -8.61 -3.84 1.48
CA GLY A 362 -8.13 -3.59 2.82
C GLY A 362 -8.93 -4.35 3.86
N GLU A 363 -8.58 -4.13 5.11
CA GLU A 363 -9.22 -4.65 6.31
C GLU A 363 -9.94 -3.52 7.04
N ASN A 364 -11.25 -3.69 7.24
CA ASN A 364 -12.07 -2.70 7.95
C ASN A 364 -11.97 -2.84 9.47
N ALA A 365 -12.65 -1.95 10.20
CA ALA A 365 -12.69 -1.93 11.67
C ALA A 365 -13.20 -3.23 12.34
N LYS A 366 -13.78 -4.17 11.60
CA LYS A 366 -14.23 -5.49 12.08
C LYS A 366 -13.22 -6.60 11.75
N GLY A 367 -12.04 -6.28 11.22
CA GLY A 367 -11.05 -7.25 10.76
C GLY A 367 -11.44 -7.99 9.47
N LYS A 368 -12.47 -7.52 8.75
CA LYS A 368 -12.97 -8.17 7.54
C LYS A 368 -12.35 -7.56 6.29
N PRO A 369 -11.96 -8.39 5.29
CA PRO A 369 -11.53 -7.88 4.00
C PRO A 369 -12.69 -7.17 3.28
N VAL A 370 -12.37 -6.17 2.47
CA VAL A 370 -13.35 -5.45 1.64
C VAL A 370 -12.96 -5.50 0.16
N SER A 371 -13.95 -5.30 -0.71
CA SER A 371 -13.76 -5.21 -2.16
C SER A 371 -13.72 -3.78 -2.70
N SER A 372 -13.98 -2.78 -1.84
CA SER A 372 -14.11 -1.39 -2.29
C SER A 372 -12.82 -0.86 -2.89
N VAL A 373 -12.96 -0.09 -3.97
CA VAL A 373 -11.91 0.75 -4.51
C VAL A 373 -12.29 2.21 -4.25
N THR A 374 -11.43 2.93 -3.55
CA THR A 374 -11.58 4.36 -3.24
C THR A 374 -10.36 5.10 -3.78
N SER A 375 -10.49 6.39 -4.08
CA SER A 375 -9.33 7.18 -4.47
C SER A 375 -9.16 8.46 -3.67
N PHE A 376 -7.92 8.91 -3.54
CA PHE A 376 -7.56 10.24 -3.08
C PHE A 376 -7.10 11.10 -4.25
N THR A 377 -7.55 12.35 -4.27
CA THR A 377 -7.09 13.36 -5.23
C THR A 377 -7.06 14.73 -4.55
N MET A 378 -5.96 15.46 -4.68
CA MET A 378 -5.92 16.87 -4.33
C MET A 378 -6.54 17.71 -5.45
N ARG A 379 -7.39 18.68 -5.10
CA ARG A 379 -7.95 19.64 -6.06
C ARG A 379 -8.20 20.97 -5.37
N ASP A 380 -7.69 22.06 -5.94
CA ASP A 380 -7.84 23.41 -5.40
C ASP A 380 -7.43 23.50 -3.91
N GLY A 381 -6.37 22.78 -3.54
CA GLY A 381 -5.87 22.69 -2.15
C GLY A 381 -6.65 21.75 -1.22
N ASN A 382 -7.72 21.11 -1.68
CA ASN A 382 -8.57 20.24 -0.87
C ASN A 382 -8.41 18.76 -1.23
N LEU A 383 -8.51 17.89 -0.22
CA LEU A 383 -8.58 16.45 -0.42
C LEU A 383 -9.98 16.06 -0.90
N LEU A 384 -10.05 15.41 -2.05
CA LEU A 384 -11.24 14.73 -2.56
C LEU A 384 -11.07 13.23 -2.37
N ILE A 385 -12.11 12.59 -1.83
CA ILE A 385 -12.20 11.14 -1.66
C ILE A 385 -13.38 10.65 -2.48
N LYS A 386 -13.15 9.77 -3.45
CA LYS A 386 -14.19 9.25 -4.33
C LYS A 386 -14.58 7.83 -3.90
#